data_AF-A0A2U3BBH6-F1
#
_entry.id   AF-A0A2U3BBH6-F1
#
_cell.length_a   1.000
_cell.length_b   1.000
_cell.length_c   1.000
_cell.angle_alpha   90.00
_cell.angle_beta   90.00
_cell.angle_gamma   90.00
#
_symmetry.space_group_name_H-M   'P 1'
#
loop_
_entity.id
_entity.type
_entity.pdbx_description
1 polymer ?
#
loop_
_entity_poly.entity_id
_entity_poly.type
_entity_poly.pdbx_seq_one_letter_code
_entity_poly.pdbx_strand_id
1 'polypeptide(L)'
;MYENYLLNEYLKKKNYVQDKQIAHDLGISTQKISGVRTGTRHLTENEVLFLAKESGVDTTLAMVVMAASRSKTFEGQQAWKKLLEQLEKSGIKGFSMSYTALVTGSLLYSTPISKYVLCILC
;
A
#
# COMPACT_ATOMS: atom_id res chain seq x y z
N MET A 1 -0.11 -6.02 -0.87
CA MET A 1 0.36 -4.76 -1.49
C MET A 1 -0.48 -3.59 -0.99
N TYR A 2 0.09 -2.38 -0.98
CA TYR A 2 -0.58 -1.12 -0.59
C TYR A 2 -1.91 -0.91 -1.33
N GLU A 3 -1.92 -1.18 -2.63
CA GLU A 3 -3.08 -0.97 -3.51
C GLU A 3 -4.30 -1.79 -3.07
N ASN A 4 -4.11 -3.00 -2.52
CA ASN A 4 -5.20 -3.82 -1.99
C ASN A 4 -5.84 -3.22 -0.73
N TYR A 5 -5.02 -2.62 0.13
CA TYR A 5 -5.53 -1.91 1.29
C TYR A 5 -6.39 -0.72 0.84
N LEU A 6 -5.89 0.07 -0.10
CA LEU A 6 -6.59 1.25 -0.59
C LEU A 6 -7.94 0.89 -1.22
N LEU A 7 -7.99 -0.19 -2.02
CA LEU A 7 -9.24 -0.72 -2.57
C LEU A 7 -10.21 -1.16 -1.46
N ASN A 8 -9.72 -1.79 -0.39
CA ASN A 8 -10.55 -2.22 0.73
C ASN A 8 -11.10 -1.05 1.55
N GLU A 9 -10.29 -0.03 1.82
CA GLU A 9 -10.74 1.17 2.51
C GLU A 9 -11.79 1.92 1.69
N TYR A 10 -11.61 1.99 0.37
CA TYR A 10 -12.62 2.56 -0.52
C TYR A 10 -13.94 1.78 -0.50
N LEU A 11 -13.89 0.45 -0.56
CA LEU A 11 -15.08 -0.41 -0.43
C LEU A 11 -15.83 -0.12 0.87
N LYS A 12 -15.11 -0.09 2.00
CA LYS A 12 -15.70 0.20 3.31
C LYS A 12 -16.34 1.58 3.33
N LYS A 13 -15.66 2.60 2.80
CA LYS A 13 -16.15 3.98 2.80
C LYS A 13 -17.43 4.14 1.98
N LYS A 14 -17.51 3.47 0.83
CA LYS A 14 -18.67 3.52 -0.07
C LYS A 14 -19.74 2.46 0.27
N ASN A 15 -19.53 1.62 1.28
CA ASN A 15 -20.37 0.46 1.61
C ASN A 15 -20.60 -0.48 0.41
N TYR A 16 -19.53 -0.73 -0.35
CA TYR A 16 -19.55 -1.64 -1.49
C TYR A 16 -19.14 -3.04 -1.08
N VAL A 17 -19.68 -4.02 -1.81
CA VAL A 17 -19.43 -5.44 -1.59
C VAL A 17 -18.49 -6.00 -2.66
N GLN A 18 -18.50 -5.43 -3.87
CA GLN A 18 -17.79 -5.99 -5.01
C GLN A 18 -16.80 -5.01 -5.63
N ASP A 19 -15.63 -5.53 -5.98
CA ASP A 19 -14.59 -4.84 -6.76
C ASP A 19 -15.08 -4.31 -8.11
N LYS A 20 -16.16 -4.90 -8.66
CA LYS A 20 -16.80 -4.43 -9.89
C LYS A 20 -17.36 -3.02 -9.77
N GLN A 21 -17.81 -2.64 -8.56
CA GLN A 21 -18.34 -1.30 -8.29
C GLN A 21 -17.21 -0.27 -8.32
N ILE A 22 -16.06 -0.62 -7.73
CA ILE A 22 -14.85 0.22 -7.80
C ILE A 22 -14.37 0.37 -9.25
N ALA A 23 -14.39 -0.72 -10.02
CA ALA A 23 -13.99 -0.70 -11.43
C ALA A 23 -14.87 0.28 -12.23
N HIS A 24 -16.17 0.27 -11.96
CA HIS A 24 -17.13 1.17 -12.58
C HIS A 24 -16.85 2.64 -12.21
N ASP A 25 -16.63 2.95 -10.93
CA ASP A 25 -16.34 4.31 -10.47
C ASP A 25 -15.04 4.87 -11.05
N LEU A 26 -14.02 4.03 -11.18
CA LEU A 26 -12.73 4.39 -11.76
C LEU A 26 -12.74 4.39 -13.30
N GLY A 27 -13.81 3.93 -13.94
CA GLY A 27 -13.88 3.80 -15.39
C GLY A 27 -12.88 2.78 -15.97
N ILE A 28 -12.54 1.73 -15.21
CA ILE A 28 -11.58 0.70 -15.61
C ILE A 28 -12.18 -0.68 -15.73
N SER A 29 -11.49 -1.58 -16.43
CA SER A 29 -11.92 -2.96 -16.53
C SER A 29 -11.78 -3.70 -15.19
N THR A 30 -12.72 -4.59 -14.92
CA THR A 30 -12.68 -5.51 -13.76
C THR A 30 -11.44 -6.40 -13.78
N GLN A 31 -10.93 -6.72 -14.96
CA GLN A 31 -9.66 -7.44 -15.16
C GLN A 31 -8.47 -6.65 -14.62
N LYS A 32 -8.45 -5.32 -14.78
CA LYS A 32 -7.39 -4.47 -14.21
C LYS A 32 -7.43 -4.54 -12.68
N ILE A 33 -8.60 -4.41 -12.06
CA ILE A 33 -8.75 -4.55 -10.60
C ILE A 33 -8.25 -5.93 -10.13
N SER A 34 -8.64 -7.02 -10.82
CA SER A 34 -8.15 -8.37 -10.48
C SER A 34 -6.62 -8.49 -10.60
N GLY A 35 -6.03 -7.85 -11.62
CA GLY A 35 -4.58 -7.75 -11.77
C GLY A 35 -3.91 -7.00 -10.61
N VAL A 36 -4.55 -5.94 -10.10
CA VAL A 36 -4.09 -5.19 -8.92
C VAL A 36 -4.19 -6.06 -7.67
N ARG A 37 -5.31 -6.79 -7.50
CA ARG A 37 -5.51 -7.72 -6.37
C ARG A 37 -4.41 -8.77 -6.25
N THR A 38 -3.99 -9.29 -7.39
CA THR A 38 -2.93 -10.30 -7.51
C THR A 38 -1.51 -9.71 -7.54
N GLY A 39 -1.37 -8.38 -7.60
CA GLY A 39 -0.08 -7.69 -7.69
C GLY A 39 0.61 -7.79 -9.05
N THR A 40 -0.10 -8.26 -10.09
CA THR A 40 0.41 -8.34 -11.47
C THR A 40 0.28 -7.02 -12.23
N ARG A 41 -0.65 -6.16 -11.81
CA ARG A 41 -0.87 -4.81 -12.33
C ARG A 41 -0.89 -3.81 -11.19
N HIS A 42 -0.71 -2.55 -11.53
CA HIS A 42 -0.67 -1.45 -10.58
C HIS A 42 -1.69 -0.37 -10.92
N LEU A 43 -2.12 0.37 -9.89
CA LEU A 43 -2.97 1.55 -10.05
C LEU A 43 -2.14 2.72 -10.58
N THR A 44 -2.72 3.51 -11.46
CA THR A 44 -2.10 4.77 -11.90
C THR A 44 -2.18 5.81 -10.78
N GLU A 45 -1.36 6.86 -10.87
CA GLU A 45 -1.35 7.94 -9.87
C GLU A 45 -2.73 8.59 -9.72
N ASN A 46 -3.42 8.84 -10.83
CA ASN A 46 -4.77 9.42 -10.83
C ASN A 46 -5.79 8.51 -10.11
N GLU A 47 -5.72 7.20 -10.34
CA GLU A 47 -6.62 6.24 -9.69
C GLU A 47 -6.37 6.19 -8.17
N VAL A 48 -5.11 6.25 -7.75
CA VAL A 48 -4.79 6.29 -6.32
C VAL A 48 -5.24 7.60 -5.68
N LEU A 49 -5.01 8.73 -6.36
CA LEU A 49 -5.44 10.03 -5.86
C LEU A 49 -6.96 10.06 -5.66
N PHE A 50 -7.71 9.53 -6.64
CA PHE A 50 -9.16 9.41 -6.56
C PHE A 50 -9.59 8.55 -5.37
N LEU A 51 -9.06 7.32 -5.26
CA LEU A 51 -9.41 6.40 -4.19
C LEU A 51 -9.04 6.98 -2.81
N ALA A 52 -7.87 7.58 -2.66
CA ALA A 52 -7.42 8.15 -1.39
C ALA A 52 -8.33 9.31 -0.96
N LYS A 53 -8.62 10.25 -1.87
CA LYS A 53 -9.50 11.39 -1.61
C LYS A 53 -10.89 10.96 -1.17
N GLU A 54 -11.48 10.01 -1.89
CA GLU A 54 -12.82 9.52 -1.58
C GLU A 54 -12.86 8.64 -0.32
N SER A 55 -11.79 7.91 -0.03
CA SER A 55 -11.67 7.09 1.19
C SER A 55 -11.38 7.92 2.45
N GLY A 56 -10.97 9.19 2.29
CA GLY A 56 -10.48 10.03 3.38
C GLY A 56 -9.06 9.66 3.84
N VAL A 57 -8.28 9.02 2.98
CA VAL A 57 -6.87 8.72 3.19
C VAL A 57 -6.04 9.91 2.69
N ASP A 58 -4.97 10.25 3.41
CA ASP A 58 -4.07 11.32 2.97
C ASP A 58 -3.44 10.99 1.61
N THR A 59 -3.68 11.86 0.63
CA THR A 59 -3.27 11.65 -0.77
C THR A 59 -1.75 11.67 -0.92
N THR A 60 -1.05 12.53 -0.19
CA THR A 60 0.41 12.64 -0.21
C THR A 60 1.04 11.36 0.33
N LEU A 61 0.55 10.90 1.47
CA LEU A 61 1.00 9.66 2.09
C LEU A 61 0.69 8.46 1.21
N ALA A 62 -0.49 8.43 0.57
CA ALA A 62 -0.85 7.35 -0.33
C ALA A 62 0.11 7.23 -1.53
N MET A 63 0.50 8.37 -2.11
CA MET A 63 1.51 8.39 -3.17
C MET A 63 2.87 7.91 -2.69
N VAL A 64 3.33 8.38 -1.52
CA VAL A 64 4.64 8.01 -0.97
C VAL A 64 4.71 6.53 -0.64
N VAL A 65 3.69 5.96 0.02
CA VAL A 65 3.71 4.53 0.33
C VAL A 65 3.54 3.68 -0.94
N MET A 66 2.78 4.14 -1.93
CA MET A 66 2.74 3.46 -3.23
C MET A 66 4.13 3.40 -3.87
N ALA A 67 4.84 4.53 -3.93
CA ALA A 67 6.21 4.58 -4.45
C ALA A 67 7.16 3.67 -3.65
N ALA A 68 7.05 3.69 -2.32
CA ALA A 68 7.80 2.80 -1.43
C ALA A 68 7.55 1.33 -1.75
N SER A 69 6.28 0.94 -1.96
CA SER A 69 5.90 -0.45 -2.25
C SER A 69 6.36 -0.94 -3.64
N ARG A 70 6.64 0.00 -4.56
CA ARG A 70 7.17 -0.31 -5.90
C ARG A 70 8.70 -0.38 -5.93
N SER A 71 9.38 0.23 -4.97
CA SER A 71 10.83 0.15 -4.85
C SER A 71 11.27 -1.29 -4.56
N LYS A 72 11.98 -1.91 -5.51
CA LYS A 72 12.53 -3.27 -5.37
C LYS A 72 13.83 -3.31 -4.56
N THR A 73 14.53 -2.18 -4.45
CA THR A 73 15.81 -2.07 -3.76
C THR A 73 15.61 -1.74 -2.28
N PHE A 74 16.37 -2.42 -1.41
CA PHE A 74 16.35 -2.22 0.04
C PHE A 74 16.71 -0.78 0.45
N GLU A 75 17.71 -0.18 -0.19
CA GLU A 75 18.11 1.22 0.07
C GLU A 75 16.99 2.21 -0.28
N GLY A 76 16.33 2.00 -1.43
CA GLY A 76 15.17 2.80 -1.83
C GLY A 76 14.03 2.68 -0.81
N GLN A 77 13.72 1.46 -0.34
CA GLN A 77 12.68 1.27 0.68
C GLN A 77 13.02 1.97 2.00
N GLN A 78 14.30 1.97 2.43
CA GLN A 78 14.72 2.73 3.60
C GLN A 78 14.60 4.25 3.41
N ALA A 79 14.95 4.77 2.22
CA ALA A 79 14.80 6.18 1.92
C ALA A 79 13.31 6.60 2.00
N TRP A 80 12.41 5.80 1.44
CA TRP A 80 10.97 6.03 1.54
C TRP A 80 10.46 5.92 2.98
N LYS A 81 10.97 4.98 3.78
CA LYS A 81 10.60 4.87 5.19
C LYS A 81 10.99 6.12 5.98
N LYS A 82 12.18 6.67 5.75
CA LYS A 82 12.62 7.92 6.39
C LYS A 82 11.71 9.09 5.99
N LEU A 83 11.31 9.18 4.72
CA LEU A 83 10.36 10.19 4.26
C LEU A 83 8.99 10.03 4.93
N LEU A 84 8.50 8.79 5.08
CA LEU A 84 7.24 8.52 5.79
C LEU A 84 7.33 8.95 7.27
N GLU A 85 8.42 8.63 7.96
CA GLU A 85 8.65 9.06 9.34
C GLU A 85 8.72 10.60 9.46
N GLN A 86 9.27 11.30 8.46
CA GLN A 86 9.27 12.76 8.41
C GLN A 86 7.86 13.34 8.19
N LEU A 87 7.06 12.71 7.32
CA LEU A 87 5.67 13.10 7.06
C LEU A 87 4.78 12.89 8.30
N GLU A 88 4.96 11.78 9.03
CA GLU A 88 4.27 11.55 10.31
C GLU A 88 4.60 12.64 11.34
N LYS A 89 5.89 13.01 11.45
CA LYS A 89 6.35 14.09 12.34
C LYS A 89 5.82 15.46 11.96
N SER A 90 5.58 15.71 10.68
CA SER A 90 5.05 16.99 10.18
C SER A 90 3.56 17.21 10.51
N GLY A 91 2.90 16.24 11.15
CA GLY A 91 1.51 16.39 11.59
C GLY A 91 0.48 16.12 10.50
N ILE A 92 0.89 15.48 9.40
CA ILE A 92 -0.04 14.87 8.43
C ILE A 92 -0.71 13.70 9.15
N LYS A 93 -1.80 14.00 9.87
CA LYS A 93 -2.62 13.04 10.61
C LYS A 93 -3.44 12.21 9.64
N GLY A 94 -2.79 11.24 9.01
CA GLY A 94 -3.42 10.26 8.12
C GLY A 94 -3.37 8.82 8.65
N PHE A 95 -3.15 8.62 9.95
CA PHE A 95 -2.76 7.31 10.46
C PHE A 95 -3.67 6.72 11.53
N SER A 96 -4.38 5.66 11.14
CA SER A 96 -4.60 4.53 12.03
C SER A 96 -3.33 3.68 12.04
N MET A 97 -2.92 3.22 13.22
CA MET A 97 -1.73 2.43 13.57
C MET A 97 -1.46 1.15 12.74
N SER A 98 -2.29 0.86 11.72
CA SER A 98 -2.21 -0.33 10.87
C SER A 98 -1.14 -0.25 9.77
N TYR A 99 -0.75 0.95 9.34
CA TYR A 99 0.08 1.11 8.14
C TYR A 99 1.58 0.90 8.38
N THR A 100 2.09 1.37 9.51
CA THR A 100 3.49 1.16 9.93
C THR A 100 3.76 -0.32 10.13
N ALA A 101 2.76 -1.08 10.59
CA ALA A 101 2.82 -2.53 10.71
C ALA A 101 2.90 -3.23 9.35
N LEU A 102 2.17 -2.76 8.31
CA LEU A 102 2.27 -3.34 6.96
C LEU A 102 3.62 -3.05 6.29
N VAL A 103 4.12 -1.82 6.40
CA VAL A 103 5.43 -1.45 5.84
C VAL A 103 6.55 -2.19 6.56
N THR A 104 6.53 -2.23 7.89
CA THR A 104 7.55 -2.95 8.68
C THR A 104 7.44 -4.46 8.48
N GLY A 105 6.23 -5.03 8.40
CA GLY A 105 6.01 -6.45 8.12
C GLY A 105 6.52 -6.88 6.74
N SER A 106 6.33 -6.04 5.71
CA SER A 106 6.87 -6.30 4.37
C SER A 106 8.41 -6.24 4.31
N LEU A 107 9.03 -5.35 5.10
CA LEU A 107 10.48 -5.25 5.24
C LEU A 107 11.08 -6.44 5.98
N LEU A 108 10.41 -6.92 7.03
CA LEU A 108 10.81 -8.13 7.76
C LEU A 108 10.66 -9.40 6.92
N TYR A 109 9.65 -9.47 6.04
CA TYR A 109 9.50 -10.59 5.10
C TYR A 109 10.60 -10.60 4.01
N SER A 110 11.17 -9.43 3.72
CA SER A 110 12.27 -9.26 2.76
C SER A 110 13.65 -9.57 3.36
N THR A 111 13.77 -9.65 4.69
CA THR A 111 14.97 -10.23 5.30
C THR A 111 14.87 -11.75 5.16
N PRO A 112 15.77 -12.40 4.40
CA PRO A 112 15.62 -13.81 4.12
C PRO A 112 15.65 -14.60 5.42
N ILE A 113 14.86 -15.65 5.41
CA ILE A 113 14.76 -16.79 6.35
C ILE A 113 16.15 -17.43 6.65
N SER A 114 17.22 -16.90 6.06
CA SER A 114 18.63 -17.26 6.20
C SER A 114 19.18 -17.21 7.64
N LYS A 115 18.58 -16.46 8.58
CA LYS A 115 19.08 -16.46 9.98
C LYS A 115 18.38 -17.45 10.91
N TYR A 116 17.18 -17.93 10.56
CA TYR A 116 16.44 -18.87 11.42
C TYR A 116 16.75 -20.34 11.13
N VAL A 117 17.28 -20.67 9.94
CA VAL A 117 17.71 -22.04 9.61
C VAL A 117 19.05 -22.40 10.27
N LEU A 118 19.91 -21.42 10.59
CA LEU A 118 21.21 -21.69 11.23
C LEU A 118 21.13 -21.97 12.74
N CYS A 119 19.99 -21.70 13.39
CA CYS A 119 19.80 -21.97 14.83
C CYS A 119 19.21 -23.35 15.14
N ILE A 120 18.92 -24.17 14.13
CA ILE A 120 18.42 -25.56 14.32
C ILE A 120 19.55 -26.58 14.11
N LEU A 121 20.70 -26.15 13.57
CA LEU A 121 21.94 -26.93 13.53
C LEU A 121 23.00 -26.31 14.47
N CYS A 122 22.73 -26.34 15.76
CA CYS A 122 23.73 -26.27 16.82
C CYS A 122 23.18 -27.01 18.05
#